data_AF-A0A6I4TU63-F1
#
_entry.id   AF-A0A6I4TU63-F1
#
_cell.length_a   1.000
_cell.length_b   1.000
_cell.length_c   1.000
_cell.angle_alpha   90.00
_cell.angle_beta   90.00
_cell.angle_gamma   90.00
#
_symmetry.space_group_name_H-M   'P 1'
#
loop_
_entity.id
_entity.type
_entity.pdbx_description
1 polymer ?
#
loop_
_entity_poly.entity_id
_entity_poly.type
_entity_poly.pdbx_seq_one_letter_code
_entity_poly.pdbx_strand_id
1 'polypeptide(L)'
;MSVSVRVPGLFAITSSRGVLAAMMLGLAGMAIAPAAAQTAAAAAQTAPAQAAPAAPGLTREQIDQLIAAPGDVVFIDVRRADEIATIGSVPVYLNIQASELDRFAAYIPRDRRIVTLSNHAGRARRAAAWLSGQGYTVIGAVGVEDYAAQGGTLYGRTFLTPAIAGVVAQGTRVEVIREGFDGTEGPVALPDGSIVFTENRADRLIRIAPDNSVSTYLAPSGGANSLAIGAKGELVAVQTATPRVARLQPTAQVLAGDFSGKPFSRPNDLALARTGDIYFSDPGVAPPAGTRASSPPVQTGFYRLSPRGAVTLIADDIPRPNGVALSADEKTLYVADSWGEHLIAYDVARDGSVSGRGNFARLAGFKTTPDGPVSGADGIAVDATGRVYVASSAGVEVFSPTGEGLGVIALPKQPQNLAFGGADRAQLYVVGRGSVYRIATQTRGVDRPGK
;
A
#
# COMPACT_ATOMS: atom_id res chain seq x y z
N MET A 1 -63.56 -28.69 -9.79
CA MET A 1 -63.96 -28.49 -8.38
C MET A 1 -63.76 -27.02 -8.03
N SER A 2 -64.88 -26.32 -7.93
CA SER A 2 -65.03 -24.96 -7.38
C SER A 2 -64.58 -24.93 -5.90
N VAL A 3 -64.14 -23.81 -5.32
CA VAL A 3 -64.94 -22.79 -4.59
C VAL A 3 -63.88 -21.78 -4.05
N SER A 4 -63.77 -20.52 -4.52
CA SER A 4 -64.43 -19.25 -4.09
C SER A 4 -64.55 -19.04 -2.57
N VAL A 5 -64.15 -17.91 -1.97
CA VAL A 5 -64.99 -16.77 -1.50
C VAL A 5 -64.00 -15.81 -0.77
N ARG A 6 -63.76 -14.54 -1.15
CA ARG A 6 -64.51 -13.25 -1.01
C ARG A 6 -64.69 -12.68 0.44
N VAL A 7 -63.97 -11.56 0.69
CA VAL A 7 -64.29 -10.21 1.30
C VAL A 7 -65.76 -10.01 1.79
N PRO A 8 -66.18 -9.16 2.79
CA PRO A 8 -65.76 -7.75 3.08
C PRO A 8 -65.91 -7.26 4.56
N GLY A 9 -65.52 -6.03 4.96
CA GLY A 9 -66.27 -4.75 4.91
C GLY A 9 -65.98 -3.96 6.22
N LEU A 10 -65.65 -2.65 6.24
CA LEU A 10 -66.41 -1.41 5.97
C LEU A 10 -67.25 -0.88 7.17
N PHE A 11 -67.32 0.47 7.22
CA PHE A 11 -68.14 1.40 8.03
C PHE A 11 -67.53 1.95 9.34
N ALA A 12 -67.65 3.22 9.75
CA ALA A 12 -67.85 4.58 9.20
C ALA A 12 -68.50 5.45 10.31
N ILE A 13 -68.64 6.76 10.06
CA ILE A 13 -69.64 7.71 10.67
C ILE A 13 -69.16 8.25 12.06
N THR A 14 -69.17 9.54 12.43
CA THR A 14 -69.95 10.74 12.05
C THR A 14 -69.32 12.03 12.62
N SER A 15 -69.57 13.15 11.94
CA SER A 15 -70.08 14.50 12.39
C SER A 15 -69.56 15.15 13.70
N SER A 16 -69.44 16.47 13.87
CA SER A 16 -70.28 17.58 13.39
C SER A 16 -69.66 18.96 13.73
N ARG A 17 -69.87 19.92 12.81
CA ARG A 17 -70.20 21.36 12.96
C ARG A 17 -69.84 22.14 14.25
N GLY A 18 -69.27 23.33 14.07
CA GLY A 18 -69.35 24.45 15.02
C GLY A 18 -68.73 25.74 14.49
N VAL A 19 -69.56 26.66 14.01
CA VAL A 19 -69.26 28.05 13.58
C VAL A 19 -69.26 28.96 14.81
N LEU A 20 -68.36 29.96 14.90
CA LEU A 20 -68.75 31.38 15.11
C LEU A 20 -67.54 32.34 15.10
N ALA A 21 -67.80 33.51 14.52
CA ALA A 21 -66.93 34.67 14.36
C ALA A 21 -66.98 35.61 15.58
N ALA A 22 -65.99 36.48 15.73
CA ALA A 22 -66.19 37.88 16.12
C ALA A 22 -64.91 38.73 15.92
N MET A 23 -65.06 39.78 15.13
CA MET A 23 -64.21 40.97 15.02
C MET A 23 -64.75 42.01 16.02
N MET A 24 -63.90 42.80 16.70
CA MET A 24 -64.14 44.24 16.90
C MET A 24 -62.93 45.01 17.48
N LEU A 25 -62.85 46.26 17.05
CA LEU A 25 -61.83 47.30 17.26
C LEU A 25 -61.81 47.90 18.68
N GLY A 26 -60.60 48.29 19.10
CA GLY A 26 -60.20 49.68 19.39
C GLY A 26 -60.63 50.36 20.70
N LEU A 27 -59.67 50.90 21.47
CA LEU A 27 -59.65 52.31 21.94
C LEU A 27 -58.37 52.66 22.70
N ALA A 28 -57.99 53.94 22.57
CA ALA A 28 -56.79 54.58 23.07
C ALA A 28 -56.90 55.02 24.55
N GLY A 29 -55.74 55.21 25.20
CA GLY A 29 -55.61 55.91 26.47
C GLY A 29 -54.20 56.49 26.65
N MET A 30 -54.08 57.81 26.61
CA MET A 30 -52.91 58.58 27.06
C MET A 30 -52.83 58.58 28.59
N ALA A 31 -51.61 58.53 29.17
CA ALA A 31 -51.18 59.47 30.22
C ALA A 31 -49.76 59.21 30.77
N ILE A 32 -48.92 60.25 30.63
CA ILE A 32 -48.03 60.88 31.63
C ILE A 32 -46.80 60.10 32.16
N ALA A 33 -45.63 60.70 31.91
CA ALA A 33 -44.31 60.32 32.42
C ALA A 33 -44.07 60.73 33.88
N PRO A 34 -43.04 60.17 34.53
CA PRO A 34 -42.15 60.98 35.35
C PRO A 34 -40.68 60.89 34.90
N ALA A 35 -39.96 61.97 35.17
CA ALA A 35 -38.55 62.18 34.91
C ALA A 35 -37.64 61.67 36.05
N ALA A 36 -36.33 61.65 35.76
CA ALA A 36 -35.15 61.40 36.61
C ALA A 36 -34.72 59.92 36.70
N ALA A 37 -33.45 59.53 36.54
CA ALA A 37 -32.19 60.27 36.53
C ALA A 37 -31.16 59.61 35.58
N GLN A 38 -30.41 60.42 34.83
CA GLN A 38 -29.22 59.97 34.12
C GLN A 38 -28.04 59.93 35.11
N THR A 39 -27.59 58.74 35.48
CA THR A 39 -26.23 58.51 35.96
C THR A 39 -25.39 58.03 34.79
N ALA A 40 -24.49 58.89 34.31
CA ALA A 40 -23.49 58.55 33.31
C ALA A 40 -22.48 57.56 33.91
N ALA A 41 -22.59 56.28 33.54
CA ALA A 41 -21.50 55.32 33.67
C ALA A 41 -20.68 55.36 32.38
N ALA A 42 -19.43 55.78 32.48
CA ALA A 42 -18.48 55.78 31.37
C ALA A 42 -18.29 54.34 30.85
N ALA A 43 -18.80 54.08 29.65
CA ALA A 43 -18.47 52.87 28.91
C ALA A 43 -17.01 52.96 28.48
N ALA A 44 -16.15 52.19 29.12
CA ALA A 44 -14.81 51.90 28.61
C ALA A 44 -14.98 51.22 27.25
N GLN A 45 -14.61 51.94 26.18
CA GLN A 45 -14.49 51.38 24.85
C GLN A 45 -13.38 50.32 24.89
N THR A 46 -13.75 49.04 24.93
CA THR A 46 -12.81 47.97 24.59
C THR A 46 -12.41 48.16 23.13
N ALA A 47 -11.14 48.47 22.90
CA ALA A 47 -10.55 48.48 21.57
C ALA A 47 -10.85 47.14 20.87
N PRO A 48 -11.13 47.14 19.55
CA PRO A 48 -11.33 45.91 18.81
C PRO A 48 -10.08 45.03 18.95
N ALA A 49 -10.29 43.76 19.32
CA ALA A 49 -9.22 42.77 19.34
C ALA A 49 -8.50 42.79 17.99
N GLN A 50 -7.19 43.05 18.00
CA GLN A 50 -6.38 42.96 16.80
C GLN A 50 -6.57 41.57 16.19
N ALA A 51 -6.98 41.52 14.92
CA ALA A 51 -7.12 40.27 14.18
C ALA A 51 -5.77 39.53 14.24
N ALA A 52 -5.80 38.27 14.68
CA ALA A 52 -4.60 37.45 14.72
C ALA A 52 -3.95 37.41 13.33
N PRO A 53 -2.61 37.52 13.21
CA PRO A 53 -1.93 37.44 11.93
C PRO A 53 -2.26 36.12 11.23
N ALA A 54 -2.46 36.16 9.91
CA ALA A 54 -2.76 34.98 9.12
C ALA A 54 -1.59 33.99 9.22
N ALA A 55 -1.89 32.72 9.54
CA ALA A 55 -0.86 31.70 9.63
C ALA A 55 -0.13 31.56 8.28
N PRO A 56 1.22 31.53 8.28
CA PRO A 56 1.99 31.47 7.05
C PRO A 56 1.75 30.15 6.32
N GLY A 57 1.83 30.19 4.99
CA GLY A 57 2.02 28.97 4.20
C GLY A 57 3.42 28.42 4.44
N LEU A 58 3.55 27.10 4.49
CA LEU A 58 4.84 26.42 4.65
C LEU A 58 5.28 25.81 3.31
N THR A 59 6.59 25.82 3.03
CA THR A 59 7.16 25.09 1.89
C THR A 59 7.23 23.59 2.18
N ARG A 60 7.41 22.77 1.14
CA ARG A 60 7.59 21.33 1.28
C ARG A 60 8.75 20.98 2.24
N GLU A 61 9.91 21.63 2.12
CA GLU A 61 11.08 21.38 2.97
C GLU A 61 10.78 21.69 4.44
N GLN A 62 10.06 22.79 4.71
CA GLN A 62 9.66 23.15 6.07
C GLN A 62 8.68 22.11 6.65
N ILE A 63 7.73 21.64 5.85
CA ILE A 63 6.79 20.59 6.26
C ILE A 63 7.55 19.29 6.56
N ASP A 64 8.47 18.87 5.69
CA ASP A 64 9.27 17.66 5.88
C ASP A 64 10.13 17.73 7.16
N GLN A 65 10.75 18.88 7.44
CA GLN A 65 11.50 19.11 8.69
C GLN A 65 10.62 19.00 9.94
N LEU A 66 9.40 19.54 9.88
CA LEU A 66 8.45 19.47 11.00
C LEU A 66 7.92 18.05 11.23
N ILE A 67 7.71 17.27 10.15
CA ILE A 67 7.33 15.85 10.25
C ILE A 67 8.47 15.03 10.88
N ALA A 68 9.72 15.30 10.50
CA ALA A 68 10.89 14.58 11.02
C ALA A 68 11.18 14.87 12.50
N ALA A 69 10.66 15.99 13.05
CA ALA A 69 10.86 16.41 14.44
C ALA A 69 9.52 16.65 15.17
N PRO A 70 8.71 15.60 15.42
CA PRO A 70 7.34 15.74 15.93
C PRO A 70 7.26 16.11 17.42
N GLY A 71 8.38 16.37 18.10
CA GLY A 71 8.42 16.59 19.56
C GLY A 71 7.65 17.82 20.03
N ASP A 72 7.71 18.93 19.28
CA ASP A 72 7.14 20.22 19.69
C ASP A 72 6.00 20.70 18.80
N VAL A 73 5.70 19.98 17.71
CA VAL A 73 4.70 20.37 16.71
C VAL A 73 3.63 19.32 16.55
N VAL A 74 2.37 19.74 16.45
CA VAL A 74 1.24 18.87 16.12
C VAL A 74 0.56 19.35 14.85
N PHE A 75 0.22 18.40 13.98
CA PHE A 75 -0.55 18.67 12.79
C PHE A 75 -2.03 18.37 13.06
N ILE A 76 -2.91 19.33 12.74
CA ILE A 76 -4.36 19.21 12.93
C ILE A 76 -5.03 19.26 11.55
N ASP A 77 -5.56 18.12 11.11
CA ASP A 77 -6.22 18.03 9.81
C ASP A 77 -7.70 18.40 9.94
N VAL A 78 -8.13 19.48 9.27
CA VAL A 78 -9.48 20.02 9.43
C VAL A 78 -10.49 19.57 8.38
N ARG A 79 -10.16 18.49 7.68
CA ARG A 79 -10.99 17.88 6.64
C ARG A 79 -11.94 16.83 7.18
N ARG A 80 -12.93 16.47 6.37
CA ARG A 80 -13.77 15.31 6.62
C ARG A 80 -12.96 14.02 6.43
N ALA A 81 -13.40 12.95 7.10
CA ALA A 81 -12.72 11.65 7.04
C ALA A 81 -12.64 11.06 5.63
N ASP A 82 -13.66 11.27 4.78
CA ASP A 82 -13.70 10.82 3.39
C ASP A 82 -12.66 11.55 2.52
N GLU A 83 -12.46 12.85 2.75
CA GLU A 83 -11.44 13.64 2.05
C GLU A 83 -10.03 13.14 2.40
N ILE A 84 -9.78 12.84 3.68
CA ILE A 84 -8.47 12.32 4.13
C ILE A 84 -8.23 10.92 3.59
N ALA A 85 -9.24 10.06 3.65
CA ALA A 85 -9.17 8.72 3.10
C ALA A 85 -8.89 8.76 1.58
N THR A 86 -9.42 9.74 0.85
CA THR A 86 -9.24 9.84 -0.60
C THR A 86 -7.90 10.47 -0.98
N ILE A 87 -7.54 11.59 -0.35
CA ILE A 87 -6.41 12.43 -0.77
C ILE A 87 -5.12 12.04 -0.02
N GLY A 88 -5.24 11.48 1.19
CA GLY A 88 -4.14 11.35 2.14
C GLY A 88 -3.83 12.67 2.84
N SER A 89 -2.95 12.63 3.82
CA SER A 89 -2.48 13.75 4.64
C SER A 89 -1.01 13.58 5.02
N VAL A 90 -0.43 14.51 5.76
CA VAL A 90 0.82 14.24 6.50
C VAL A 90 0.48 13.51 7.81
N PRO A 91 1.45 12.97 8.57
CA PRO A 91 1.17 12.39 9.89
C PRO A 91 0.53 13.45 10.80
N VAL A 92 -0.67 13.17 11.30
CA VAL A 92 -1.49 14.14 12.07
C VAL A 92 -1.73 13.68 13.49
N TYR A 93 -1.80 14.65 14.39
CA TYR A 93 -2.14 14.43 15.80
C TYR A 93 -3.65 14.23 15.99
N LEU A 94 -4.44 15.09 15.36
CA LEU A 94 -5.90 15.02 15.38
C LEU A 94 -6.48 15.32 14.00
N ASN A 95 -7.53 14.60 13.64
CA ASN A 95 -8.43 14.98 12.58
C ASN A 95 -9.75 15.48 13.18
N ILE A 96 -10.07 16.74 12.93
CA ILE A 96 -11.29 17.39 13.44
C ILE A 96 -11.87 18.18 12.29
N GLN A 97 -13.05 17.83 11.79
CA GLN A 97 -13.67 18.61 10.72
C GLN A 97 -13.77 20.09 11.14
N ALA A 98 -13.48 21.02 10.22
CA ALA A 98 -13.43 22.45 10.54
C ALA A 98 -14.70 23.00 11.23
N SER A 99 -15.87 22.40 10.96
CA SER A 99 -17.15 22.75 11.58
C SER A 99 -17.31 22.27 13.04
N GLU A 100 -16.40 21.44 13.54
CA GLU A 100 -16.42 20.87 14.89
C GLU A 100 -15.21 21.33 15.72
N LEU A 101 -14.42 22.28 15.20
CA LEU A 101 -13.17 22.70 15.83
C LEU A 101 -13.39 23.33 17.21
N ASP A 102 -14.51 24.03 17.39
CA ASP A 102 -14.96 24.58 18.68
C ASP A 102 -15.23 23.49 19.73
N ARG A 103 -15.90 22.41 19.30
CA ARG A 103 -16.25 21.28 20.16
C ARG A 103 -15.03 20.49 20.62
N PHE A 104 -14.02 20.36 19.76
CA PHE A 104 -12.87 19.48 20.01
C PHE A 104 -11.56 20.22 20.32
N ALA A 105 -11.55 21.55 20.39
CA ALA A 105 -10.35 22.32 20.69
C ALA A 105 -9.67 21.89 22.00
N ALA A 106 -10.44 21.49 23.02
CA ALA A 106 -9.92 21.06 24.31
C ALA A 106 -8.95 19.85 24.24
N TYR A 107 -9.01 19.04 23.17
CA TYR A 107 -8.11 17.91 22.94
C TYR A 107 -6.79 18.30 22.27
N ILE A 108 -6.67 19.55 21.79
CA ILE A 108 -5.44 20.06 21.19
C ILE A 108 -4.51 20.51 22.33
N PRO A 109 -3.25 20.02 22.38
CA PRO A 109 -2.32 20.39 23.43
C PRO A 109 -1.95 21.87 23.35
N ARG A 110 -2.02 22.56 24.49
CA ARG A 110 -1.81 24.02 24.61
C ARG A 110 -0.34 24.43 24.58
N ASP A 111 0.53 23.51 24.98
CA ASP A 111 1.98 23.65 25.08
C ASP A 111 2.73 23.34 23.77
N ARG A 112 1.99 23.03 22.70
CA ARG A 112 2.53 22.58 21.41
C ARG A 112 2.27 23.59 20.32
N ARG A 113 3.18 23.65 19.36
CA ARG A 113 3.02 24.47 18.15
C ARG A 113 2.13 23.72 17.16
N ILE A 114 1.24 24.43 16.47
CA ILE A 114 0.22 23.83 15.60
C ILE A 114 0.47 24.16 14.15
N VAL A 115 0.31 23.15 13.28
CA VAL A 115 0.11 23.34 11.85
C VAL A 115 -1.26 22.80 11.46
N THR A 116 -2.10 23.61 10.81
CA THR A 116 -3.40 23.15 10.31
C THR A 116 -3.32 22.66 8.88
N LEU A 117 -4.13 21.64 8.53
CA LEU A 117 -4.14 21.04 7.20
C LEU A 117 -5.53 21.06 6.56
N SER A 118 -5.57 21.20 5.24
CA SER A 118 -6.74 20.96 4.39
C SER A 118 -6.27 20.60 2.97
N ASN A 119 -7.18 20.31 2.03
CA ASN A 119 -6.89 20.01 0.63
C ASN A 119 -5.98 21.09 0.02
N HIS A 120 -6.45 22.33 0.09
CA HIS A 120 -5.67 23.56 -0.11
C HIS A 120 -5.61 24.40 1.17
N ALA A 121 -4.68 25.35 1.22
CA ALA A 121 -4.40 26.16 2.41
C ALA A 121 -5.58 27.04 2.89
N GLY A 122 -6.62 27.28 2.09
CA GLY A 122 -7.72 28.20 2.44
C GLY A 122 -8.50 27.82 3.70
N ARG A 123 -9.02 26.58 3.78
CA ARG A 123 -9.74 26.10 4.98
C ARG A 123 -8.79 25.92 6.17
N ALA A 124 -7.55 25.48 5.92
CA ALA A 124 -6.51 25.40 6.94
C ALA A 124 -6.23 26.76 7.60
N ARG A 125 -6.09 27.84 6.80
CA ARG A 125 -5.86 29.21 7.30
C ARG A 125 -7.02 29.73 8.16
N ARG A 126 -8.27 29.41 7.81
CA ARG A 126 -9.43 29.78 8.64
C ARG A 126 -9.41 29.06 10.00
N ALA A 127 -9.12 27.76 10.00
CA ALA A 127 -8.95 27.01 11.24
C ALA A 127 -7.77 27.53 12.08
N ALA A 128 -6.66 27.87 11.43
CA ALA A 128 -5.51 28.48 12.08
C ALA A 128 -5.86 29.81 12.75
N ALA A 129 -6.57 30.70 12.05
CA ALA A 129 -7.01 31.99 12.60
C ALA A 129 -7.93 31.80 13.81
N TRP A 130 -8.86 30.84 13.75
CA TRP A 130 -9.73 30.52 14.86
C TRP A 130 -8.95 29.99 16.07
N LEU A 131 -8.03 29.03 15.87
CA LEU A 131 -7.19 28.48 16.94
C LEU A 131 -6.29 29.56 17.57
N SER A 132 -5.67 30.41 16.78
CA SER A 132 -4.90 31.56 17.30
C SER A 132 -5.76 32.49 18.14
N GLY A 133 -7.00 32.77 17.71
CA GLY A 133 -7.97 33.54 18.49
C GLY A 133 -8.40 32.88 19.80
N GLN A 134 -8.28 31.56 19.91
CA GLN A 134 -8.48 30.81 21.15
C GLN A 134 -7.21 30.70 22.01
N GLY A 135 -6.11 31.34 21.63
CA GLY A 135 -4.84 31.35 22.37
C GLY A 135 -3.92 30.16 22.11
N TYR A 136 -4.07 29.44 21.01
CA TYR A 136 -3.11 28.40 20.60
C TYR A 136 -1.93 28.99 19.80
N THR A 137 -0.76 28.36 19.90
CA THR A 137 0.42 28.75 19.11
C THR A 137 0.39 28.10 17.72
N VAL A 138 -0.24 28.76 16.75
CA VAL A 138 -0.28 28.27 15.36
C VAL A 138 0.92 28.82 14.57
N ILE A 139 1.70 27.93 13.95
CA ILE A 139 2.93 28.26 13.22
C ILE A 139 2.82 28.08 11.71
N GLY A 140 1.72 27.52 11.20
CA GLY A 140 1.51 27.39 9.76
C GLY A 140 0.17 26.78 9.37
N ALA A 141 -0.15 26.92 8.09
CA ALA A 141 -1.31 26.30 7.45
C ALA A 141 -0.90 25.70 6.10
N VAL A 142 -1.31 24.46 5.83
CA VAL A 142 -0.84 23.69 4.68
C VAL A 142 -2.02 23.19 3.84
N GLY A 143 -1.87 23.30 2.52
CA GLY A 143 -2.65 22.54 1.55
C GLY A 143 -1.94 21.23 1.25
N VAL A 144 -2.53 20.10 1.59
CA VAL A 144 -1.87 18.79 1.41
C VAL A 144 -1.70 18.42 -0.06
N GLU A 145 -2.60 18.88 -0.93
CA GLU A 145 -2.46 18.70 -2.38
C GLU A 145 -1.36 19.59 -2.95
N ASP A 146 -1.23 20.81 -2.42
CA ASP A 146 -0.16 21.76 -2.78
C ASP A 146 1.22 21.22 -2.32
N TYR A 147 1.27 20.57 -1.15
CA TYR A 147 2.45 19.86 -0.63
C TYR A 147 2.81 18.64 -1.50
N ALA A 148 1.82 17.82 -1.87
CA ALA A 148 2.03 16.67 -2.75
C ALA A 148 2.51 17.10 -4.16
N ALA A 149 1.97 18.20 -4.70
CA ALA A 149 2.40 18.75 -5.98
C ALA A 149 3.87 19.21 -6.00
N GLN A 150 4.43 19.53 -4.82
CA GLN A 150 5.85 19.85 -4.62
C GLN A 150 6.71 18.60 -4.33
N GLY A 151 6.16 17.39 -4.46
CA GLY A 151 6.86 16.13 -4.21
C GLY A 151 6.77 15.62 -2.77
N GLY A 152 5.90 16.20 -1.95
CA GLY A 152 5.61 15.75 -0.59
C GLY A 152 4.89 14.39 -0.54
N THR A 153 5.12 13.61 0.52
CA THR A 153 4.50 12.30 0.69
C THR A 153 3.23 12.39 1.53
N LEU A 154 2.09 12.01 0.96
CA LEU A 154 0.83 11.90 1.69
C LEU A 154 0.63 10.46 2.20
N TYR A 155 0.43 10.34 3.50
CA TYR A 155 0.05 9.14 4.25
C TYR A 155 -1.47 9.05 4.36
N GLY A 156 -2.02 7.86 4.59
CA GLY A 156 -3.45 7.71 4.86
C GLY A 156 -4.38 7.81 3.64
N ARG A 157 -3.85 7.86 2.40
CA ARG A 157 -4.65 7.48 1.22
C ARG A 157 -5.13 6.04 1.43
N THR A 158 -6.43 5.86 1.46
CA THR A 158 -7.07 4.55 1.34
C THR A 158 -7.04 4.21 -0.13
N PHE A 159 -5.98 3.53 -0.55
CA PHE A 159 -5.91 2.99 -1.90
C PHE A 159 -6.90 1.85 -1.98
N LEU A 160 -7.85 1.97 -2.92
CA LEU A 160 -8.92 1.02 -3.10
C LEU A 160 -8.66 0.23 -4.38
N THR A 161 -8.83 -1.08 -4.32
CA THR A 161 -8.71 -1.92 -5.50
C THR A 161 -9.92 -1.72 -6.43
N PRO A 162 -9.74 -1.90 -7.74
CA PRO A 162 -10.87 -2.17 -8.62
C PRO A 162 -11.54 -3.51 -8.24
N ALA A 163 -12.70 -3.80 -8.83
CA ALA A 163 -13.22 -5.16 -8.83
C ALA A 163 -12.39 -6.01 -9.82
N ILE A 164 -11.86 -7.13 -9.34
CA ILE A 164 -11.29 -8.18 -10.19
C ILE A 164 -11.96 -9.48 -9.74
N ALA A 165 -12.79 -10.05 -10.60
CA ALA A 165 -13.69 -11.15 -10.24
C ALA A 165 -12.93 -12.36 -9.66
N GLY A 166 -13.30 -12.75 -8.43
CA GLY A 166 -12.68 -13.88 -7.72
C GLY A 166 -11.27 -13.61 -7.20
N VAL A 167 -10.79 -12.36 -7.28
CA VAL A 167 -9.47 -11.92 -6.83
C VAL A 167 -9.61 -10.90 -5.71
N VAL A 168 -10.23 -9.75 -5.99
CA VAL A 168 -10.47 -8.67 -5.02
C VAL A 168 -11.82 -8.00 -5.29
N ALA A 169 -12.55 -7.67 -4.22
CA ALA A 169 -13.80 -6.92 -4.34
C ALA A 169 -13.51 -5.44 -4.65
N GLN A 170 -14.44 -4.75 -5.31
CA GLN A 170 -14.36 -3.30 -5.46
C GLN A 170 -14.25 -2.62 -4.10
N GLY A 171 -13.34 -1.67 -3.96
CA GLY A 171 -13.21 -0.95 -2.69
C GLY A 171 -12.48 -1.74 -1.61
N THR A 172 -11.81 -2.85 -1.95
CA THR A 172 -10.91 -3.50 -1.00
C THR A 172 -9.75 -2.54 -0.70
N ARG A 173 -9.42 -2.36 0.58
CA ARG A 173 -8.32 -1.49 1.00
C ARG A 173 -6.97 -2.15 0.74
N VAL A 174 -6.06 -1.40 0.11
CA VAL A 174 -4.62 -1.65 0.16
C VAL A 174 -4.11 -1.02 1.46
N GLU A 175 -3.93 -1.85 2.48
CA GLU A 175 -3.45 -1.44 3.79
C GLU A 175 -1.94 -1.24 3.75
N VAL A 176 -1.46 -0.06 4.16
CA VAL A 176 -0.02 0.14 4.41
C VAL A 176 0.28 -0.39 5.81
N ILE A 177 1.09 -1.44 5.91
CA ILE A 177 1.50 -1.97 7.21
C ILE A 177 2.61 -1.09 7.79
N ARG A 178 3.68 -0.89 7.01
CA ARG A 178 4.83 -0.09 7.41
C ARG A 178 5.63 0.36 6.19
N GLU A 179 6.28 1.51 6.34
CA GLU A 179 7.24 2.06 5.40
C GLU A 179 8.56 2.38 6.09
N GLY A 180 9.56 2.81 5.29
CA GLY A 180 10.87 3.26 5.78
C GLY A 180 11.92 2.15 5.85
N PHE A 181 11.67 1.00 5.23
CA PHE A 181 12.66 -0.07 5.10
C PHE A 181 13.67 0.25 3.99
N ASP A 182 14.91 -0.22 4.16
CA ASP A 182 15.97 -0.07 3.16
C ASP A 182 16.11 -1.31 2.26
N GLY A 183 15.29 -1.35 1.20
CA GLY A 183 15.38 -2.37 0.16
C GLY A 183 14.55 -3.63 0.45
N THR A 184 13.24 -3.51 0.26
CA THR A 184 12.28 -4.59 0.51
C THR A 184 12.14 -5.55 -0.66
N GLU A 185 12.32 -6.85 -0.44
CA GLU A 185 12.21 -7.89 -1.47
C GLU A 185 11.74 -9.23 -0.90
N GLY A 186 11.48 -10.21 -1.77
CA GLY A 186 11.40 -11.62 -1.39
C GLY A 186 10.48 -12.01 -0.22
N PRO A 187 9.20 -11.57 -0.17
CA PRO A 187 8.30 -11.95 0.91
C PRO A 187 7.93 -13.44 0.82
N VAL A 188 7.80 -14.09 1.97
CA VAL A 188 7.36 -15.47 2.12
C VAL A 188 6.52 -15.62 3.39
N ALA A 189 5.45 -16.42 3.33
CA ALA A 189 4.58 -16.66 4.48
C ALA A 189 5.13 -17.73 5.40
N LEU A 190 5.02 -17.50 6.71
CA LEU A 190 5.31 -18.48 7.75
C LEU A 190 4.03 -19.23 8.18
N PRO A 191 4.16 -20.46 8.72
CA PRO A 191 3.02 -21.25 9.17
C PRO A 191 2.13 -20.60 10.23
N ASP A 192 2.67 -19.68 11.03
CA ASP A 192 1.92 -18.94 12.05
C ASP A 192 1.14 -17.72 11.51
N GLY A 193 1.08 -17.58 10.18
CA GLY A 193 0.39 -16.50 9.49
C GLY A 193 1.17 -15.20 9.38
N SER A 194 2.40 -15.13 9.92
CA SER A 194 3.29 -14.01 9.67
C SER A 194 3.88 -14.02 8.25
N ILE A 195 4.40 -12.89 7.81
CA ILE A 195 5.22 -12.78 6.60
C ILE A 195 6.65 -12.44 7.00
N VAL A 196 7.63 -13.05 6.34
CA VAL A 196 9.04 -12.67 6.39
C VAL A 196 9.45 -12.16 5.02
N PHE A 197 10.23 -11.09 4.96
CA PHE A 197 10.75 -10.55 3.71
C PHE A 197 12.17 -10.03 3.92
N THR A 198 12.89 -9.76 2.83
CA THR A 198 14.27 -9.26 2.90
C THR A 198 14.29 -7.74 2.98
N GLU A 199 15.18 -7.21 3.81
CA GLU A 199 15.60 -5.81 3.78
C GLU A 199 17.07 -5.79 3.34
N ASN A 200 17.26 -6.02 2.05
CA ASN A 200 18.52 -6.50 1.48
C ASN A 200 19.69 -5.51 1.68
N ARG A 201 19.45 -4.20 1.67
CA ARG A 201 20.50 -3.18 1.90
C ARG A 201 20.85 -3.03 3.38
N ALA A 202 19.93 -3.38 4.27
CA ALA A 202 20.17 -3.46 5.71
C ALA A 202 20.70 -4.83 6.17
N ASP A 203 20.95 -5.75 5.23
CA ASP A 203 21.42 -7.12 5.47
C ASP A 203 20.65 -7.89 6.55
N ARG A 204 19.33 -7.82 6.52
CA ARG A 204 18.47 -8.52 7.48
C ARG A 204 17.17 -9.01 6.86
N LEU A 205 16.53 -9.95 7.54
CA LEU A 205 15.16 -10.36 7.28
C LEU A 205 14.23 -9.71 8.29
N ILE A 206 13.10 -9.21 7.82
CA ILE A 206 12.06 -8.61 8.64
C ILE A 206 10.87 -9.54 8.72
N ARG A 207 10.29 -9.66 9.92
CA ARG A 207 9.03 -10.33 10.17
C ARG A 207 7.94 -9.32 10.49
N ILE A 208 6.78 -9.51 9.87
CA ILE A 208 5.51 -8.88 10.27
C ILE A 208 4.62 -9.98 10.85
N ALA A 209 4.34 -9.93 12.14
CA ALA A 209 3.45 -10.87 12.81
C ALA A 209 1.97 -10.59 12.46
N PRO A 210 1.03 -11.52 12.77
CA PRO A 210 -0.39 -11.33 12.47
C PRO A 210 -1.02 -10.08 13.11
N ASP A 211 -0.47 -9.62 14.24
CA ASP A 211 -0.87 -8.39 14.93
C ASP A 211 -0.21 -7.11 14.35
N ASN A 212 0.44 -7.23 13.19
CA ASN A 212 1.22 -6.20 12.50
C ASN A 212 2.49 -5.75 13.23
N SER A 213 2.89 -6.40 14.33
CA SER A 213 4.18 -6.09 14.97
C SER A 213 5.34 -6.43 14.05
N VAL A 214 6.37 -5.57 14.05
CA VAL A 214 7.52 -5.67 13.15
C VAL A 214 8.77 -5.97 13.96
N SER A 215 9.52 -6.99 13.55
CA SER A 215 10.76 -7.41 14.22
C SER A 215 11.80 -7.90 13.20
N THR A 216 13.07 -7.90 13.61
CA THR A 216 14.11 -8.60 12.85
C THR A 216 13.96 -10.10 13.03
N TYR A 217 13.85 -10.84 11.94
CA TYR A 217 13.77 -12.30 11.94
C TYR A 217 15.16 -12.95 11.94
N LEU A 218 16.08 -12.42 11.13
CA LEU A 218 17.44 -12.93 10.99
C LEU A 218 18.37 -11.78 10.56
N ALA A 219 19.54 -11.67 11.21
CA ALA A 219 20.63 -10.79 10.81
C ALA A 219 21.98 -11.38 11.29
N PRO A 220 23.06 -11.33 10.49
CA PRO A 220 23.09 -10.90 9.08
C PRO A 220 22.41 -11.90 8.15
N SER A 221 21.90 -11.42 7.02
CA SER A 221 21.22 -12.26 6.00
C SER A 221 22.14 -12.71 4.86
N GLY A 222 23.36 -12.14 4.77
CA GLY A 222 24.27 -12.32 3.63
C GLY A 222 23.81 -11.62 2.35
N GLY A 223 23.10 -10.50 2.47
CA GLY A 223 22.46 -9.79 1.35
C GLY A 223 21.41 -10.65 0.66
N ALA A 224 20.59 -11.36 1.43
CA ALA A 224 19.49 -12.16 0.89
C ALA A 224 18.54 -11.26 0.08
N ASN A 225 18.17 -11.68 -1.13
CA ASN A 225 17.26 -10.94 -1.99
C ASN A 225 15.87 -11.58 -2.03
N SER A 226 15.77 -12.83 -2.50
CA SER A 226 14.52 -13.60 -2.44
C SER A 226 14.61 -14.77 -1.47
N LEU A 227 13.44 -15.20 -0.98
CA LEU A 227 13.23 -16.27 -0.01
C LEU A 227 12.23 -17.30 -0.55
N ALA A 228 12.46 -18.57 -0.23
CA ALA A 228 11.43 -19.61 -0.27
C ALA A 228 11.54 -20.51 0.97
N ILE A 229 10.46 -21.22 1.28
CA ILE A 229 10.39 -22.13 2.43
C ILE A 229 10.14 -23.54 1.93
N GLY A 230 10.98 -24.47 2.33
CA GLY A 230 10.82 -25.88 2.00
C GLY A 230 9.81 -26.59 2.89
N ALA A 231 9.50 -27.83 2.54
CA ALA A 231 8.51 -28.64 3.24
C ALA A 231 8.85 -28.90 4.71
N LYS A 232 10.12 -28.76 5.11
CA LYS A 232 10.57 -28.94 6.50
C LYS A 232 10.69 -27.62 7.25
N GLY A 233 10.22 -26.51 6.66
CA GLY A 233 10.31 -25.17 7.23
C GLY A 233 11.68 -24.51 7.06
N GLU A 234 12.59 -25.12 6.28
CA GLU A 234 13.88 -24.52 5.99
C GLU A 234 13.73 -23.29 5.09
N LEU A 235 14.41 -22.20 5.44
CA LEU A 235 14.42 -20.99 4.64
C LEU A 235 15.58 -21.06 3.64
N VAL A 236 15.27 -20.96 2.35
CA VAL A 236 16.25 -20.91 1.26
C VAL A 236 16.24 -19.49 0.70
N ALA A 237 17.42 -18.98 0.39
CA ALA A 237 17.58 -17.66 -0.18
C ALA A 237 18.58 -17.65 -1.33
N VAL A 238 18.38 -16.70 -2.23
CA VAL A 238 19.45 -16.18 -3.08
C VAL A 238 20.12 -15.02 -2.35
N GLN A 239 21.45 -15.03 -2.32
CA GLN A 239 22.27 -14.03 -1.64
C GLN A 239 23.08 -13.24 -2.66
N THR A 240 23.23 -11.94 -2.42
CA THR A 240 23.89 -11.00 -3.34
C THR A 240 25.21 -10.44 -2.84
N ALA A 241 25.43 -10.39 -1.51
CA ALA A 241 26.71 -9.94 -0.95
C ALA A 241 27.86 -10.89 -1.31
N THR A 242 27.56 -12.19 -1.34
CA THR A 242 28.36 -13.21 -2.02
C THR A 242 27.38 -14.02 -2.86
N PRO A 243 27.38 -13.85 -4.19
CA PRO A 243 26.42 -14.48 -5.11
C PRO A 243 26.31 -16.00 -4.92
N ARG A 244 25.18 -16.47 -4.38
CA ARG A 244 24.94 -17.91 -4.15
C ARG A 244 23.48 -18.21 -3.84
N VAL A 245 23.11 -19.49 -3.97
CA VAL A 245 21.92 -20.07 -3.35
C VAL A 245 22.33 -20.68 -2.01
N ALA A 246 21.62 -20.37 -0.94
CA ALA A 246 21.93 -20.84 0.40
C ALA A 246 20.69 -21.20 1.20
N ARG A 247 20.82 -22.18 2.10
CA ARG A 247 19.88 -22.40 3.18
C ARG A 247 20.25 -21.51 4.35
N LEU A 248 19.33 -20.63 4.76
CA LEU A 248 19.52 -19.73 5.88
C LEU A 248 19.29 -20.46 7.20
N GLN A 249 20.26 -20.30 8.09
CA GLN A 249 20.32 -20.74 9.48
C GLN A 249 21.18 -19.69 10.21
N PRO A 250 21.33 -19.73 11.55
CA PRO A 250 22.31 -18.87 12.23
C PRO A 250 23.73 -18.93 11.59
N THR A 251 24.06 -20.05 10.94
CA THR A 251 25.18 -20.14 9.99
C THR A 251 24.66 -20.66 8.66
N ALA A 252 24.72 -19.85 7.60
CA ALA A 252 24.21 -20.22 6.28
C ALA A 252 24.96 -21.43 5.69
N GLN A 253 24.20 -22.35 5.08
CA GLN A 253 24.75 -23.46 4.31
C GLN A 253 24.68 -23.12 2.82
N VAL A 254 25.82 -23.07 2.15
CA VAL A 254 25.88 -22.86 0.69
C VAL A 254 25.34 -24.10 -0.02
N LEU A 255 24.40 -23.89 -0.95
CA LEU A 255 23.83 -24.94 -1.79
C LEU A 255 24.42 -24.91 -3.21
N ALA A 256 24.67 -23.71 -3.75
CA ALA A 256 25.38 -23.50 -5.00
C ALA A 256 26.00 -22.10 -5.04
N GLY A 257 27.25 -21.97 -5.49
CA GLY A 257 27.95 -20.68 -5.63
C GLY A 257 28.43 -20.35 -7.05
N ASP A 258 28.42 -21.34 -7.94
CA ASP A 258 28.91 -21.20 -9.32
C ASP A 258 28.14 -22.12 -10.28
N PHE A 259 28.29 -21.83 -11.57
CA PHE A 259 27.89 -22.72 -12.66
C PHE A 259 29.09 -22.94 -13.59
N SER A 260 29.47 -24.20 -13.79
CA SER A 260 30.61 -24.57 -14.63
C SER A 260 31.91 -23.85 -14.24
N GLY A 261 32.17 -23.69 -12.94
CA GLY A 261 33.36 -23.04 -12.40
C GLY A 261 33.36 -21.51 -12.48
N LYS A 262 32.27 -20.89 -12.94
CA LYS A 262 32.08 -19.43 -12.97
C LYS A 262 31.11 -19.02 -11.86
N PRO A 263 31.51 -18.12 -10.93
CA PRO A 263 30.61 -17.60 -9.92
C PRO A 263 29.35 -17.00 -10.53
N PHE A 264 28.24 -17.08 -9.80
CA PHE A 264 27.05 -16.31 -10.15
C PHE A 264 27.35 -14.81 -10.08
N SER A 265 26.60 -14.02 -10.85
CA SER A 265 26.71 -12.56 -10.87
C SER A 265 25.87 -11.94 -9.76
N ARG A 266 24.54 -12.10 -9.81
CA ARG A 266 23.62 -11.51 -8.82
C ARG A 266 22.30 -12.29 -8.75
N PRO A 267 22.30 -13.53 -8.21
CA PRO A 267 21.08 -14.29 -7.96
C PRO A 267 19.98 -13.43 -7.34
N ASN A 268 18.78 -13.45 -7.91
CA ASN A 268 17.80 -12.39 -7.72
C ASN A 268 16.45 -12.87 -7.16
N ASP A 269 15.79 -13.82 -7.83
CA ASP A 269 14.58 -14.49 -7.30
C ASP A 269 14.71 -16.02 -7.43
N LEU A 270 13.87 -16.76 -6.68
CA LEU A 270 13.84 -18.22 -6.71
C LEU A 270 12.45 -18.80 -6.43
N ALA A 271 12.20 -19.99 -6.95
CA ALA A 271 11.07 -20.85 -6.59
C ALA A 271 11.60 -22.22 -6.12
N LEU A 272 10.97 -22.80 -5.10
CA LEU A 272 11.33 -24.12 -4.55
C LEU A 272 10.18 -25.11 -4.82
N ALA A 273 10.49 -26.17 -5.56
CA ALA A 273 9.53 -27.23 -5.87
C ALA A 273 9.39 -28.22 -4.71
N ARG A 274 8.28 -28.98 -4.68
CA ARG A 274 8.06 -30.07 -3.71
C ARG A 274 9.11 -31.18 -3.81
N THR A 275 9.72 -31.35 -4.99
CA THR A 275 10.82 -32.31 -5.22
C THR A 275 12.13 -31.87 -4.55
N GLY A 276 12.24 -30.61 -4.14
CA GLY A 276 13.47 -29.98 -3.66
C GLY A 276 14.30 -29.30 -4.75
N ASP A 277 13.80 -29.27 -5.99
CA ASP A 277 14.40 -28.47 -7.06
C ASP A 277 14.25 -26.98 -6.77
N ILE A 278 15.32 -26.23 -7.00
CA ILE A 278 15.33 -24.77 -6.89
C ILE A 278 15.50 -24.19 -8.29
N TYR A 279 14.56 -23.38 -8.72
CA TYR A 279 14.66 -22.59 -9.96
C TYR A 279 14.99 -21.16 -9.58
N PHE A 280 16.04 -20.57 -10.14
CA PHE A 280 16.46 -19.23 -9.74
C PHE A 280 16.99 -18.41 -10.90
N SER A 281 16.78 -17.10 -10.80
CA SER A 281 17.22 -16.12 -11.78
C SER A 281 18.53 -15.46 -11.36
N ASP A 282 19.39 -15.22 -12.34
CA ASP A 282 20.52 -14.31 -12.24
C ASP A 282 20.44 -13.32 -13.40
N PRO A 283 19.93 -12.10 -13.17
CA PRO A 283 19.82 -11.11 -14.22
C PRO A 283 21.18 -10.51 -14.62
N GLY A 284 22.27 -10.86 -13.93
CA GLY A 284 23.54 -10.17 -14.05
C GLY A 284 23.55 -8.80 -13.37
N VAL A 285 24.64 -8.06 -13.53
CA VAL A 285 24.79 -6.72 -12.95
C VAL A 285 23.98 -5.70 -13.77
N ALA A 286 23.16 -4.89 -13.09
CA ALA A 286 22.42 -3.83 -13.78
C ALA A 286 23.40 -2.77 -14.31
N PRO A 287 23.12 -2.15 -15.48
CA PRO A 287 23.88 -0.99 -15.93
C PRO A 287 23.80 0.15 -14.88
N PRO A 288 24.82 1.03 -14.80
CA PRO A 288 24.73 2.24 -14.01
C PRO A 288 23.50 3.09 -14.37
N ALA A 289 22.95 3.82 -13.41
CA ALA A 289 21.81 4.70 -13.68
C ALA A 289 22.16 5.74 -14.77
N GLY A 290 21.26 5.93 -15.74
CA GLY A 290 21.45 6.85 -16.87
C GLY A 290 22.31 6.29 -18.00
N THR A 291 22.75 5.03 -17.95
CA THR A 291 23.33 4.34 -19.11
C THR A 291 22.29 3.52 -19.83
N ARG A 292 22.41 3.48 -21.16
CA ARG A 292 21.49 2.74 -22.02
C ARG A 292 21.70 1.24 -21.81
N ALA A 293 20.63 0.47 -21.70
CA ALA A 293 20.69 -0.98 -21.83
C ALA A 293 20.94 -1.34 -23.30
N SER A 294 22.15 -1.09 -23.81
CA SER A 294 22.49 -1.36 -25.21
C SER A 294 22.63 -2.87 -25.50
N SER A 295 22.77 -3.69 -24.45
CA SER A 295 22.90 -5.14 -24.51
C SER A 295 22.39 -5.79 -23.20
N PRO A 296 21.98 -7.08 -23.22
CA PRO A 296 21.79 -7.86 -22.00
C PRO A 296 23.05 -7.82 -21.13
N PRO A 297 22.92 -7.81 -19.79
CA PRO A 297 24.06 -7.91 -18.89
C PRO A 297 24.90 -9.16 -19.17
N VAL A 298 26.21 -9.05 -18.94
CA VAL A 298 27.11 -10.21 -19.02
C VAL A 298 26.73 -11.22 -17.92
N GLN A 299 26.72 -12.51 -18.26
CA GLN A 299 26.40 -13.63 -17.36
C GLN A 299 24.97 -13.62 -16.79
N THR A 300 23.98 -13.24 -17.61
CA THR A 300 22.57 -13.54 -17.32
C THR A 300 22.30 -15.04 -17.41
N GLY A 301 21.42 -15.54 -16.55
CA GLY A 301 20.95 -16.91 -16.65
C GLY A 301 19.73 -17.20 -15.80
N PHE A 302 18.96 -18.17 -16.25
CA PHE A 302 17.91 -18.81 -15.49
C PHE A 302 18.32 -20.26 -15.27
N TYR A 303 18.36 -20.69 -14.02
CA TYR A 303 19.01 -21.94 -13.62
C TYR A 303 18.07 -22.85 -12.84
N ARG A 304 18.38 -24.14 -12.89
CA ARG A 304 17.88 -25.17 -11.97
C ARG A 304 19.02 -25.64 -11.08
N LEU A 305 18.79 -25.76 -9.79
CA LEU A 305 19.59 -26.50 -8.83
C LEU A 305 18.79 -27.72 -8.37
N SER A 306 19.26 -28.91 -8.73
CA SER A 306 18.62 -30.17 -8.32
C SER A 306 18.85 -30.49 -6.84
N PRO A 307 18.02 -31.34 -6.21
CA PRO A 307 18.21 -31.80 -4.83
C PRO A 307 19.58 -32.48 -4.58
N ARG A 308 20.22 -32.97 -5.64
CA ARG A 308 21.55 -33.61 -5.60
C ARG A 308 22.71 -32.61 -5.74
N GLY A 309 22.43 -31.32 -5.87
CA GLY A 309 23.44 -30.27 -5.98
C GLY A 309 23.89 -29.95 -7.39
N ALA A 310 23.35 -30.62 -8.42
CA ALA A 310 23.69 -30.30 -9.82
C ALA A 310 22.96 -29.02 -10.27
N VAL A 311 23.72 -28.06 -10.80
CA VAL A 311 23.21 -26.82 -11.41
C VAL A 311 23.13 -27.00 -12.94
N THR A 312 22.03 -26.58 -13.54
CA THR A 312 21.80 -26.59 -14.99
C THR A 312 21.30 -25.23 -15.45
N LEU A 313 21.86 -24.72 -16.55
CA LEU A 313 21.34 -23.53 -17.24
C LEU A 313 20.09 -23.92 -18.03
N ILE A 314 18.97 -23.26 -17.75
CA ILE A 314 17.70 -23.40 -18.47
C ILE A 314 17.67 -22.45 -19.67
N ALA A 315 18.02 -21.18 -19.44
CA ALA A 315 18.00 -20.13 -20.45
C ALA A 315 19.00 -19.02 -20.13
N ASP A 316 19.66 -18.47 -21.14
CA ASP A 316 20.53 -17.29 -21.07
C ASP A 316 20.08 -16.17 -22.02
N ASP A 317 18.96 -16.38 -22.73
CA ASP A 317 18.39 -15.47 -23.74
C ASP A 317 17.31 -14.53 -23.18
N ILE A 318 17.00 -14.60 -21.88
CA ILE A 318 16.13 -13.66 -21.20
C ILE A 318 16.94 -12.39 -20.89
N PRO A 319 16.57 -11.21 -21.43
CA PRO A 319 17.30 -9.96 -21.23
C PRO A 319 17.59 -9.60 -19.76
N ARG A 320 16.58 -9.75 -18.89
CA ARG A 320 16.70 -9.43 -17.47
C ARG A 320 15.81 -10.36 -16.61
N PRO A 321 16.16 -11.65 -16.46
CA PRO A 321 15.36 -12.62 -15.71
C PRO A 321 15.23 -12.21 -14.24
N ASN A 322 14.01 -12.13 -13.74
CA ASN A 322 13.73 -11.59 -12.41
C ASN A 322 12.85 -12.58 -11.63
N GLY A 323 11.60 -12.25 -11.32
CA GLY A 323 10.74 -13.12 -10.53
C GLY A 323 10.55 -14.51 -11.12
N VAL A 324 10.48 -15.51 -10.23
CA VAL A 324 10.31 -16.92 -10.58
C VAL A 324 9.19 -17.51 -9.71
N ALA A 325 8.26 -18.25 -10.31
CA ALA A 325 7.23 -18.97 -9.56
C ALA A 325 6.80 -20.25 -10.28
N LEU A 326 6.41 -21.26 -9.50
CA LEU A 326 5.75 -22.45 -10.02
C LEU A 326 4.24 -22.28 -9.96
N SER A 327 3.56 -22.80 -10.98
CA SER A 327 2.12 -23.07 -10.96
C SER A 327 1.71 -23.95 -9.78
N ALA A 328 0.43 -23.95 -9.44
CA ALA A 328 -0.10 -24.68 -8.27
C ALA A 328 0.17 -26.19 -8.32
N ASP A 329 0.21 -26.78 -9.52
CA ASP A 329 0.51 -28.20 -9.74
C ASP A 329 1.98 -28.47 -10.12
N GLU A 330 2.82 -27.44 -10.07
CA GLU A 330 4.26 -27.44 -10.39
C GLU A 330 4.61 -27.94 -11.80
N LYS A 331 3.66 -27.91 -12.76
CA LYS A 331 3.91 -28.31 -14.16
C LYS A 331 4.29 -27.16 -15.08
N THR A 332 4.08 -25.94 -14.64
CA THR A 332 4.48 -24.71 -15.33
C THR A 332 5.36 -23.86 -14.43
N LEU A 333 6.44 -23.33 -15.00
CA LEU A 333 7.40 -22.42 -14.37
C LEU A 333 7.33 -21.06 -15.06
N TYR A 334 7.00 -20.02 -14.30
CA TYR A 334 6.90 -18.66 -14.77
C TYR A 334 8.19 -17.89 -14.47
N VAL A 335 8.63 -17.06 -15.41
CA VAL A 335 9.81 -16.21 -15.27
C VAL A 335 9.50 -14.81 -15.79
N ALA A 336 9.66 -13.81 -14.92
CA ALA A 336 9.53 -12.41 -15.31
C ALA A 336 10.80 -11.95 -16.02
N ASP A 337 10.62 -11.11 -17.03
CA ASP A 337 11.69 -10.35 -17.65
C ASP A 337 11.44 -8.86 -17.40
N SER A 338 12.27 -8.23 -16.57
CA SER A 338 12.07 -6.82 -16.21
C SER A 338 12.17 -5.87 -17.41
N TRP A 339 12.80 -6.31 -18.51
CA TRP A 339 12.92 -5.57 -19.77
C TRP A 339 12.05 -6.15 -20.90
N GLY A 340 11.31 -7.22 -20.61
CA GLY A 340 10.52 -7.96 -21.59
C GLY A 340 9.08 -7.50 -21.66
N GLU A 341 8.47 -7.69 -22.82
CA GLU A 341 7.05 -7.40 -23.08
C GLU A 341 6.11 -8.46 -22.49
N HIS A 342 6.60 -9.67 -22.28
CA HIS A 342 5.79 -10.81 -21.87
C HIS A 342 6.33 -11.45 -20.59
N LEU A 343 5.42 -11.94 -19.76
CA LEU A 343 5.75 -12.98 -18.79
C LEU A 343 6.04 -14.28 -19.57
N ILE A 344 7.15 -14.94 -19.24
CA ILE A 344 7.59 -16.18 -19.90
C ILE A 344 7.12 -17.38 -19.08
N ALA A 345 6.73 -18.46 -19.75
CA ALA A 345 6.45 -19.75 -19.13
C ALA A 345 7.25 -20.88 -19.77
N TYR A 346 7.48 -21.92 -18.98
CA TYR A 346 8.08 -23.18 -19.39
C TYR A 346 7.29 -24.37 -18.82
N ASP A 347 7.33 -25.49 -19.52
CA ASP A 347 6.85 -26.78 -19.01
C ASP A 347 7.89 -27.40 -18.07
N VAL A 348 7.42 -27.96 -16.96
CA VAL A 348 8.22 -28.69 -15.96
C VAL A 348 7.82 -30.16 -15.97
N ALA A 349 8.79 -31.02 -16.27
CA ALA A 349 8.60 -32.46 -16.22
C ALA A 349 8.70 -32.99 -14.78
N ARG A 350 8.24 -34.23 -14.57
CA ARG A 350 8.27 -34.89 -13.24
C ARG A 350 9.66 -35.03 -12.64
N ASP A 351 10.69 -35.09 -13.48
CA ASP A 351 12.10 -35.16 -13.05
C ASP A 351 12.72 -33.77 -12.82
N GLY A 352 11.91 -32.71 -12.89
CA GLY A 352 12.29 -31.30 -12.75
C GLY A 352 12.95 -30.68 -13.97
N SER A 353 13.12 -31.40 -15.08
CA SER A 353 13.62 -30.81 -16.33
C SER A 353 12.62 -29.81 -16.90
N VAL A 354 13.15 -28.78 -17.58
CA VAL A 354 12.38 -27.63 -18.05
C VAL A 354 12.49 -27.52 -19.57
N SER A 355 11.37 -27.29 -20.24
CA SER A 355 11.31 -27.19 -21.72
C SER A 355 10.14 -26.28 -22.16
N GLY A 356 9.89 -26.17 -23.47
CA GLY A 356 8.66 -25.54 -23.96
C GLY A 356 8.53 -24.06 -23.65
N ARG A 357 9.58 -23.26 -23.88
CA ARG A 357 9.53 -21.80 -23.70
C ARG A 357 8.36 -21.19 -24.49
N GLY A 358 7.52 -20.40 -23.82
CA GLY A 358 6.43 -19.66 -24.44
C GLY A 358 6.17 -18.32 -23.77
N ASN A 359 5.54 -17.40 -24.51
CA ASN A 359 4.99 -16.18 -23.93
C ASN A 359 3.65 -16.52 -23.29
N PHE A 360 3.55 -16.34 -21.98
CA PHE A 360 2.33 -16.64 -21.22
C PHE A 360 1.32 -15.51 -21.28
N ALA A 361 1.75 -14.29 -20.95
CA ALA A 361 0.89 -13.13 -20.91
C ALA A 361 1.66 -11.87 -21.31
N ARG A 362 1.00 -10.97 -22.03
CA ARG A 362 1.54 -9.64 -22.35
C ARG A 362 1.35 -8.72 -21.15
N LEU A 363 2.42 -8.05 -20.73
CA LEU A 363 2.41 -7.19 -19.55
C LEU A 363 1.90 -5.79 -19.90
N ALA A 364 0.88 -5.33 -19.19
CA ALA A 364 0.34 -3.97 -19.32
C ALA A 364 1.36 -2.90 -18.89
N GLY A 365 2.29 -3.25 -17.99
CA GLY A 365 3.39 -2.38 -17.58
C GLY A 365 4.47 -2.15 -18.64
N PHE A 366 4.45 -2.88 -19.76
CA PHE A 366 5.46 -2.77 -20.81
C PHE A 366 5.39 -1.45 -21.56
N LYS A 367 6.56 -0.83 -21.75
CA LYS A 367 6.74 0.36 -22.59
C LYS A 367 8.18 0.44 -23.09
N THR A 368 8.36 1.13 -24.21
CA THR A 368 9.68 1.53 -24.69
C THR A 368 10.00 2.94 -24.19
N THR A 369 11.09 3.09 -23.45
CA THR A 369 11.61 4.39 -23.01
C THR A 369 12.86 4.76 -23.81
N PRO A 370 13.41 5.99 -23.68
CA PRO A 370 14.70 6.33 -24.27
C PRO A 370 15.85 5.40 -23.86
N ASP A 371 15.78 4.82 -22.65
CA ASP A 371 16.81 3.95 -22.08
C ASP A 371 16.65 2.47 -22.49
N GLY A 372 15.50 2.11 -23.08
CA GLY A 372 15.21 0.77 -23.56
C GLY A 372 13.78 0.29 -23.24
N PRO A 373 13.45 -0.95 -23.65
CA PRO A 373 12.20 -1.58 -23.25
C PRO A 373 12.20 -1.88 -21.75
N VAL A 374 11.07 -1.64 -21.09
CA VAL A 374 10.89 -1.92 -19.67
C VAL A 374 9.44 -2.29 -19.39
N SER A 375 9.24 -3.41 -18.69
CA SER A 375 7.98 -3.72 -18.02
C SER A 375 8.09 -3.48 -16.52
N GLY A 376 9.30 -3.55 -15.97
CA GLY A 376 9.53 -3.58 -14.53
C GLY A 376 8.92 -4.81 -13.87
N ALA A 377 8.63 -5.87 -14.64
CA ALA A 377 8.18 -7.14 -14.10
C ALA A 377 9.25 -7.70 -13.17
N ASP A 378 8.81 -8.08 -11.99
CA ASP A 378 9.66 -8.43 -10.86
C ASP A 378 9.07 -9.69 -10.21
N GLY A 379 8.82 -9.72 -8.90
CA GLY A 379 8.24 -10.87 -8.21
C GLY A 379 6.91 -11.38 -8.77
N ILE A 380 6.72 -12.70 -8.62
CA ILE A 380 5.54 -13.44 -9.08
C ILE A 380 4.93 -14.23 -7.92
N ALA A 381 3.60 -14.29 -7.83
CA ALA A 381 2.89 -15.22 -6.96
C ALA A 381 1.79 -15.97 -7.74
N VAL A 382 1.38 -17.14 -7.23
CA VAL A 382 0.30 -17.95 -7.80
C VAL A 382 -0.73 -18.26 -6.72
N ASP A 383 -2.02 -18.16 -7.05
CA ASP A 383 -3.11 -18.53 -6.14
C ASP A 383 -3.54 -20.00 -6.31
N ALA A 384 -4.36 -20.50 -5.38
CA ALA A 384 -4.83 -21.88 -5.38
C ALA A 384 -5.72 -22.25 -6.58
N THR A 385 -6.20 -21.25 -7.33
CA THR A 385 -6.99 -21.44 -8.57
C THR A 385 -6.13 -21.38 -9.82
N GLY A 386 -4.81 -21.19 -9.68
CA GLY A 386 -3.85 -21.12 -10.77
C GLY A 386 -3.70 -19.74 -11.41
N ARG A 387 -4.28 -18.68 -10.83
CA ARG A 387 -4.05 -17.31 -11.33
C ARG A 387 -2.65 -16.86 -11.00
N VAL A 388 -2.06 -16.06 -11.88
CA VAL A 388 -0.69 -15.56 -11.76
C VAL A 388 -0.70 -14.07 -11.48
N TYR A 389 0.05 -13.65 -10.47
CA TYR A 389 0.16 -12.27 -10.01
C TYR A 389 1.58 -11.80 -10.24
N VAL A 390 1.76 -10.68 -10.93
CA VAL A 390 3.08 -10.15 -11.29
C VAL A 390 3.21 -8.73 -10.77
N ALA A 391 4.22 -8.47 -9.95
CA ALA A 391 4.62 -7.10 -9.64
C ALA A 391 5.27 -6.48 -10.89
N SER A 392 4.75 -5.34 -11.35
CA SER A 392 5.26 -4.65 -12.54
C SER A 392 5.21 -3.13 -12.41
N SER A 393 5.62 -2.41 -13.47
CA SER A 393 5.46 -0.96 -13.54
C SER A 393 4.00 -0.49 -13.54
N ALA A 394 3.03 -1.37 -13.82
CA ALA A 394 1.60 -1.04 -13.77
C ALA A 394 1.00 -1.19 -12.36
N GLY A 395 1.62 -1.98 -11.48
CA GLY A 395 1.06 -2.41 -10.20
C GLY A 395 1.20 -3.92 -10.03
N VAL A 396 0.23 -4.56 -9.39
CA VAL A 396 0.12 -6.03 -9.40
C VAL A 396 -0.83 -6.43 -10.52
N GLU A 397 -0.28 -6.92 -11.62
CA GLU A 397 -1.05 -7.46 -12.74
C GLU A 397 -1.51 -8.88 -12.42
N VAL A 398 -2.77 -9.19 -12.72
CA VAL A 398 -3.38 -10.50 -12.43
C VAL A 398 -3.83 -11.16 -13.71
N PHE A 399 -3.39 -12.40 -13.92
CA PHE A 399 -3.68 -13.19 -15.11
C PHE A 399 -4.47 -14.45 -14.73
N SER A 400 -5.35 -14.89 -15.63
CA SER A 400 -5.99 -16.20 -15.55
C SER A 400 -4.94 -17.32 -15.70
N PRO A 401 -5.27 -18.58 -15.36
CA PRO A 401 -4.37 -19.71 -15.58
C PRO A 401 -3.94 -19.90 -17.05
N THR A 402 -4.66 -19.30 -18.00
CA THR A 402 -4.38 -19.34 -19.44
C THR A 402 -3.75 -18.06 -19.97
N GLY A 403 -3.36 -17.11 -19.11
CA GLY A 403 -2.64 -15.89 -19.50
C GLY A 403 -3.53 -14.70 -19.87
N GLU A 404 -4.85 -14.78 -19.68
CA GLU A 404 -5.76 -13.65 -19.91
C GLU A 404 -5.60 -12.59 -18.80
N GLY A 405 -5.42 -11.33 -19.16
CA GLY A 405 -5.32 -10.22 -18.19
C GLY A 405 -6.67 -9.93 -17.52
N LEU A 406 -6.76 -10.21 -16.22
CA LEU A 406 -7.97 -10.02 -15.42
C LEU A 406 -8.08 -8.62 -14.81
N GLY A 407 -6.95 -7.96 -14.59
CA GLY A 407 -6.91 -6.60 -14.08
C GLY A 407 -5.58 -6.27 -13.40
N VAL A 408 -5.50 -5.04 -12.89
CA VAL A 408 -4.33 -4.52 -12.20
C VAL A 408 -4.74 -3.93 -10.85
N ILE A 409 -4.05 -4.34 -9.79
CA ILE A 409 -4.16 -3.70 -8.48
C ILE A 409 -3.09 -2.62 -8.40
N ALA A 410 -3.51 -1.35 -8.44
CA ALA A 410 -2.61 -0.21 -8.32
C ALA A 410 -2.11 -0.06 -6.87
N LEU A 411 -0.82 0.24 -6.72
CA LEU A 411 -0.15 0.40 -5.43
C LEU A 411 0.39 1.82 -5.27
N PRO A 412 0.56 2.31 -4.02
CA PRO A 412 1.02 3.68 -3.75
C PRO A 412 2.45 3.94 -4.26
N LYS A 413 3.29 2.91 -4.15
CA LYS A 413 4.64 2.86 -4.68
C LYS A 413 4.78 1.62 -5.54
N GLN A 414 5.69 1.68 -6.50
CA GLN A 414 5.93 0.56 -7.41
C GLN A 414 6.22 -0.74 -6.62
N PRO A 415 5.45 -1.81 -6.85
CA PRO A 415 5.71 -3.09 -6.21
C PRO A 415 6.99 -3.71 -6.76
N GLN A 416 7.64 -4.55 -5.95
CA GLN A 416 8.83 -5.31 -6.32
C GLN A 416 8.58 -6.80 -6.16
N ASN A 417 7.91 -7.24 -5.09
CA ASN A 417 7.62 -8.65 -4.90
C ASN A 417 6.36 -8.84 -4.06
N LEU A 418 5.84 -10.06 -4.04
CA LEU A 418 4.54 -10.36 -3.45
C LEU A 418 4.41 -11.83 -3.07
N ALA A 419 3.61 -12.09 -2.04
CA ALA A 419 3.30 -13.43 -1.58
C ALA A 419 1.94 -13.47 -0.88
N PHE A 420 1.26 -14.61 -0.98
CA PHE A 420 0.08 -14.88 -0.18
C PHE A 420 0.49 -15.30 1.23
N GLY A 421 -0.19 -14.74 2.24
CA GLY A 421 0.07 -14.98 3.65
C GLY A 421 -1.17 -14.77 4.52
N GLY A 422 -0.95 -14.63 5.83
CA GLY A 422 -2.02 -14.69 6.82
C GLY A 422 -2.39 -16.13 7.18
N ALA A 423 -3.13 -16.31 8.29
CA ALA A 423 -3.46 -17.62 8.84
C ALA A 423 -4.20 -18.54 7.83
N ASP A 424 -4.91 -17.94 6.89
CA ASP A 424 -5.76 -18.64 5.92
C ASP A 424 -5.28 -18.45 4.46
N ARG A 425 -4.12 -17.81 4.28
CA ARG A 425 -3.49 -17.47 2.99
C ARG A 425 -4.34 -16.57 2.09
N ALA A 426 -5.36 -15.91 2.62
CA ALA A 426 -6.24 -15.03 1.87
C ALA A 426 -5.76 -13.57 1.82
N GLN A 427 -4.56 -13.28 2.34
CA GLN A 427 -3.97 -11.94 2.31
C GLN A 427 -2.84 -11.90 1.28
N LEU A 428 -2.90 -10.98 0.33
CA LEU A 428 -1.77 -10.69 -0.55
C LEU A 428 -0.89 -9.63 0.11
N TYR A 429 0.33 -10.03 0.47
CA TYR A 429 1.36 -9.11 0.92
C TYR A 429 2.17 -8.65 -0.29
N VAL A 430 2.40 -7.34 -0.39
CA VAL A 430 3.18 -6.74 -1.47
C VAL A 430 4.27 -5.89 -0.85
N VAL A 431 5.51 -6.08 -1.30
CA VAL A 431 6.65 -5.28 -0.87
C VAL A 431 7.18 -4.46 -2.04
N GLY A 432 7.67 -3.26 -1.76
CA GLY A 432 8.29 -2.42 -2.78
C GLY A 432 8.61 -1.02 -2.29
N ARG A 433 9.76 -0.50 -2.73
CA ARG A 433 10.24 0.87 -2.44
C ARG A 433 10.20 1.19 -0.94
N GLY A 434 10.69 0.26 -0.12
CA GLY A 434 10.79 0.44 1.33
C GLY A 434 9.47 0.32 2.07
N SER A 435 8.44 -0.27 1.44
CA SER A 435 7.08 -0.33 1.97
C SER A 435 6.52 -1.75 1.90
N VAL A 436 5.61 -2.06 2.83
CA VAL A 436 4.88 -3.33 2.90
C VAL A 436 3.39 -3.03 2.95
N TYR A 437 2.66 -3.66 2.06
CA TYR A 437 1.21 -3.54 1.94
C TYR A 437 0.54 -4.89 2.18
N ARG A 438 -0.72 -4.85 2.63
CA ARG A 438 -1.62 -6.01 2.74
C ARG A 438 -2.93 -5.73 2.02
N ILE A 439 -3.40 -6.71 1.26
CA ILE A 439 -4.66 -6.64 0.52
C ILE A 439 -5.44 -7.93 0.81
N ALA A 440 -6.66 -7.80 1.32
CA ALA A 440 -7.54 -8.96 1.49
C ALA A 440 -7.99 -9.47 0.12
N THR A 441 -7.94 -10.77 -0.11
CA THR A 441 -8.32 -11.37 -1.40
C THR A 441 -9.54 -12.28 -1.25
N GLN A 442 -10.25 -12.51 -2.35
CA GLN A 442 -11.35 -13.47 -2.46
C GLN A 442 -10.88 -14.90 -2.73
N THR A 443 -9.56 -15.07 -2.87
CA THR A 443 -8.87 -16.33 -3.15
C THR A 443 -7.87 -16.61 -2.03
N ARG A 444 -7.07 -17.66 -2.19
CA ARG A 444 -5.99 -18.02 -1.24
C ARG A 444 -4.74 -18.38 -2.01
N GLY A 445 -3.58 -18.20 -1.39
CA GLY A 445 -2.33 -18.76 -1.88
C GLY A 445 -2.40 -20.28 -2.01
N VAL A 446 -1.51 -20.84 -2.84
CA VAL A 446 -1.32 -22.29 -2.98
C VAL A 446 -1.13 -22.99 -1.64
N ASP A 447 -1.67 -24.19 -1.46
CA ASP A 447 -1.47 -25.00 -0.25
C ASP A 447 -0.14 -25.77 -0.29
N ARG A 448 0.95 -25.02 -0.20
CA ARG A 448 2.32 -25.51 0.04
C ARG A 448 3.14 -24.47 0.82
N PRO A 449 4.18 -24.85 1.57
CA PRO A 449 5.05 -23.89 2.23
C PRO A 449 5.73 -22.99 1.20
N GLY A 450 5.79 -21.68 1.49
CA GLY A 450 6.57 -20.73 0.71
C GLY A 450 6.03 -20.38 -0.68
N LYS A 451 6.98 -20.02 -1.57
CA LYS A 451 6.77 -19.49 -2.92
C LYS A 451 6.85 -20.59 -3.98
#